data_AF-A0ABD3G469-F1
#
_entry.id   AF-A0ABD3G469-F1
#
_cell.length_a   1.000
_cell.length_b   1.000
_cell.length_c   1.000
_cell.angle_alpha   90.00
_cell.angle_beta   90.00
_cell.angle_gamma   90.00
#
_symmetry.space_group_name_H-M   'P 1'
#
loop_
_entity.id
_entity.type
_entity.pdbx_description
1 polymer ?
#
loop_
_entity_poly.entity_id
_entity_poly.type
_entity_poly.pdbx_seq_one_letter_code
_entity_poly.pdbx_strand_id
1 'polypeptide(L)'
;MVMGWVVTLAMLLEMGLTPEGRPYFTDPSYREVKPEDYTPEIVASINYDAANQGALYIIPMMGCVFGYLMSDVCADGIVVELAQREPLEIRGRTQTVIYTTRYLFNIFALILVAFCFNGDEYGGDFDFSLSFPILMLIVAVALIPMVPITWLFIYEERRPEYHKNFKHYMWELWDIVQTRAVYQYIAYQTFSGIFAMFTWVSSLPIQTNWVNVSPLAEKIAGFFTTGAFAMSVWFAGNYGRDWDWRRTTVVTMVCNLALDATVKLVTIWDITRSPWFWLGIPVLQQIPQGIIYIVGSFIIVELSSEGHEGAMYGLLTTVYNLCTPFSAAITRNVDSMWDLSTERIQNDSHGVRQDVTYTVLIMYAVNLLSLVFLVMLPRQKEQTQVMKRLGGSSYVMGVVTVLYLVFALVWSVMTNIMSIYDSTACMVIAGGEGC
;
A
#
# COMPACT_ATOMS: atom_id res chain seq x y z
N MET A 1 19.85 7.41 -4.39
CA MET A 1 19.06 8.46 -3.73
C MET A 1 18.96 9.78 -4.51
N VAL A 2 20.05 10.51 -4.79
CA VAL A 2 19.97 11.83 -5.48
C VAL A 2 19.23 11.75 -6.82
N MET A 3 19.51 10.73 -7.64
CA MET A 3 18.79 10.51 -8.91
C MET A 3 17.27 10.37 -8.69
N GLY A 4 16.83 9.76 -7.59
CA GLY A 4 15.42 9.55 -7.30
C GLY A 4 14.71 10.88 -6.99
N TRP A 5 15.35 11.73 -6.18
CA TRP A 5 14.84 13.08 -5.91
C TRP A 5 14.79 13.94 -7.17
N VAL A 6 15.79 13.85 -8.05
CA VAL A 6 15.79 14.56 -9.34
C VAL A 6 14.63 14.12 -10.23
N VAL A 7 14.41 12.81 -10.37
CA VAL A 7 13.26 12.27 -11.14
C VAL A 7 11.93 12.73 -10.53
N THR A 8 11.79 12.67 -9.20
CA THR A 8 10.59 13.11 -8.49
C THR A 8 10.31 14.59 -8.76
N LEU A 9 11.32 15.45 -8.65
CA LEU A 9 11.20 16.88 -8.90
C LEU A 9 10.83 17.19 -10.35
N ALA A 10 11.45 16.50 -11.32
CA ALA A 10 11.12 16.67 -12.73
C ALA A 10 9.64 16.35 -13.00
N MET A 11 9.14 15.24 -12.46
CA MET A 11 7.73 14.82 -12.64
C MET A 11 6.74 15.75 -11.90
N LEU A 12 7.10 16.24 -10.71
CA LEU A 12 6.27 17.21 -9.97
C LEU A 12 6.21 18.57 -10.69
N LEU A 13 7.32 19.01 -11.28
CA LEU A 13 7.34 20.23 -12.09
C LEU A 13 6.51 20.06 -13.37
N GLU A 14 6.57 18.89 -14.02
CA GLU A 14 5.72 18.59 -15.17
C GLU A 14 4.23 18.67 -14.80
N MET A 15 3.82 18.02 -13.70
CA MET A 15 2.42 18.11 -13.22
C MET A 15 2.02 19.52 -12.80
N GLY A 16 2.93 20.26 -12.17
CA GLY A 16 2.68 21.63 -11.72
C GLY A 16 2.57 22.64 -12.87
N LEU A 17 3.18 22.35 -14.02
CA LEU A 17 3.14 23.18 -15.23
C LEU A 17 2.06 22.74 -16.23
N THR A 18 1.47 21.56 -16.04
CA THR A 18 0.38 21.06 -16.87
C THR A 18 -0.93 21.75 -16.46
N PRO A 19 -1.61 22.45 -17.39
CA PRO A 19 -2.87 23.13 -17.08
C PRO A 19 -3.95 22.12 -16.71
N GLU A 20 -4.87 22.51 -15.83
CA GLU A 20 -5.95 21.66 -15.34
C GLU A 20 -6.95 21.28 -16.45
N GLY A 21 -7.27 19.98 -16.52
CA GLY A 21 -8.34 19.46 -17.38
C GLY A 21 -9.73 19.88 -16.88
N ARG A 22 -10.76 19.76 -17.73
CA ARG A 22 -12.13 20.10 -17.31
C ARG A 22 -12.71 18.99 -16.42
N PRO A 23 -13.37 19.31 -15.30
CA PRO A 23 -13.99 18.31 -14.42
C PRO A 23 -15.08 17.51 -15.15
N TYR A 24 -15.38 16.31 -14.65
CA TYR A 24 -16.41 15.44 -15.21
C TYR A 24 -17.79 16.10 -15.16
N PHE A 25 -18.15 16.68 -14.01
CA PHE A 25 -19.31 17.54 -13.85
C PHE A 25 -18.86 19.00 -14.02
N THR A 26 -19.35 19.64 -15.08
CA THR A 26 -19.08 21.07 -15.35
C THR A 26 -19.87 21.99 -14.41
N ASP A 27 -21.02 21.52 -13.93
CA ASP A 27 -21.78 22.12 -12.83
C ASP A 27 -21.74 21.18 -11.61
N PRO A 28 -21.16 21.61 -10.47
CA PRO A 28 -21.09 20.80 -9.25
C PRO A 28 -22.45 20.31 -8.73
N SER A 29 -23.53 21.04 -9.01
CA SER A 29 -24.88 20.68 -8.54
C SER A 29 -25.40 19.38 -9.16
N TYR A 30 -24.88 18.99 -10.34
CA TYR A 30 -25.28 17.75 -11.01
C TYR A 30 -24.72 16.49 -10.33
N ARG A 31 -23.77 16.65 -9.39
CA ARG A 31 -23.21 15.54 -8.60
C ARG A 31 -24.24 14.89 -7.68
N GLU A 32 -25.22 15.65 -7.20
CA GLU A 32 -26.25 15.17 -6.27
C GLU A 32 -27.48 14.60 -6.99
N VAL A 33 -27.59 14.83 -8.30
CA VAL A 33 -28.68 14.31 -9.13
C VAL A 33 -28.44 12.83 -9.42
N LYS A 34 -29.47 12.01 -9.24
CA LYS A 34 -29.38 10.58 -9.55
C LYS A 34 -29.29 10.37 -11.06
N PRO A 35 -28.55 9.36 -11.56
CA PRO A 35 -28.45 9.08 -12.98
C PRO A 35 -29.80 8.88 -13.71
N GLU A 36 -30.80 8.35 -13.00
CA GLU A 36 -32.18 8.16 -13.52
C GLU A 36 -32.89 9.50 -13.80
N ASP A 37 -32.51 10.55 -13.08
CA ASP A 37 -33.10 11.89 -13.16
C ASP A 37 -32.27 12.82 -14.08
N TYR A 38 -31.27 12.30 -14.80
CA TYR A 38 -30.47 13.08 -15.72
C TYR A 38 -31.32 13.58 -16.89
N THR A 39 -31.49 14.90 -16.95
CA THR A 39 -32.09 15.54 -18.11
C THR A 39 -31.12 15.45 -19.30
N PRO A 40 -31.63 15.49 -20.55
CA PRO A 40 -30.77 15.50 -21.74
C PRO A 40 -29.73 16.64 -21.74
N GLU A 41 -30.02 17.74 -21.04
CA GLU A 41 -29.13 18.88 -20.87
C GLU A 41 -27.96 18.56 -19.93
N ILE A 42 -28.22 17.89 -18.80
CA ILE A 42 -27.19 17.40 -17.89
C ILE A 42 -26.27 16.43 -18.63
N VAL A 43 -26.85 15.45 -19.35
CA VAL A 43 -26.08 14.46 -20.13
C VAL A 43 -25.17 15.12 -21.16
N ALA A 44 -25.61 16.19 -21.83
CA ALA A 44 -24.82 16.91 -22.82
C ALA A 44 -23.71 17.78 -22.19
N SER A 45 -23.87 18.19 -20.93
CA SER A 45 -22.89 19.00 -20.18
C SER A 45 -21.79 18.17 -19.50
N ILE A 46 -22.00 16.85 -19.37
CA ILE A 46 -21.03 15.93 -18.76
C ILE A 46 -19.80 15.79 -19.68
N ASN A 47 -18.63 15.99 -19.09
CA ASN A 47 -17.36 15.78 -19.78
C ASN A 47 -16.94 14.31 -19.71
N TYR A 48 -17.43 13.49 -20.63
CA TYR A 48 -17.03 12.08 -20.72
C TYR A 48 -15.54 11.88 -21.03
N ASP A 49 -14.87 12.89 -21.61
CA ASP A 49 -13.44 12.87 -21.90
C ASP A 49 -12.57 13.16 -20.67
N ALA A 50 -13.17 13.50 -19.51
CA ALA A 50 -12.43 13.76 -18.28
C ALA A 50 -11.60 12.54 -17.83
N ALA A 51 -12.07 11.32 -18.08
CA ALA A 51 -11.34 10.09 -17.79
C ALA A 51 -10.01 10.02 -18.60
N ASN A 52 -10.07 10.35 -19.89
CA ASN A 52 -8.90 10.36 -20.78
C ASN A 52 -7.91 11.47 -20.41
N GLN A 53 -8.41 12.63 -19.98
CA GLN A 53 -7.59 13.73 -19.48
C GLN A 53 -6.87 13.35 -18.17
N GLY A 54 -7.42 12.44 -17.37
CA GLY A 54 -6.78 11.88 -16.19
C GLY A 54 -5.46 11.16 -16.50
N ALA A 55 -5.35 10.49 -17.65
CA ALA A 55 -4.14 9.75 -18.05
C ALA A 55 -2.89 10.67 -18.17
N LEU A 56 -3.09 11.95 -18.52
CA LEU A 56 -2.02 12.96 -18.58
C LEU A 56 -1.38 13.21 -17.22
N TYR A 57 -2.10 13.02 -16.11
CA TYR A 57 -1.57 13.15 -14.76
C TYR A 57 -1.09 11.81 -14.18
N ILE A 58 -1.72 10.70 -14.56
CA ILE A 58 -1.37 9.37 -14.06
C ILE A 58 0.09 9.01 -14.40
N ILE A 59 0.54 9.26 -15.63
CA ILE A 59 1.91 8.89 -16.05
C ILE A 59 2.97 9.69 -15.25
N PRO A 60 2.91 11.03 -15.15
CA PRO A 60 3.79 11.78 -14.26
C PRO A 60 3.67 11.40 -12.78
N MET A 61 2.47 11.07 -12.28
CA MET A 61 2.31 10.56 -10.90
C MET A 61 3.05 9.23 -10.72
N MET A 62 2.96 8.31 -11.68
CA MET A 62 3.74 7.06 -11.65
C MET A 62 5.24 7.33 -11.68
N GLY A 63 5.70 8.26 -12.51
CA GLY A 63 7.11 8.70 -12.56
C GLY A 63 7.59 9.33 -11.25
N CYS A 64 6.75 10.16 -10.63
CA CYS A 64 7.00 10.76 -9.33
C CYS A 64 7.13 9.67 -8.25
N VAL A 65 6.22 8.69 -8.25
CA VAL A 65 6.26 7.54 -7.34
C VAL A 65 7.51 6.71 -7.52
N PHE A 66 7.87 6.41 -8.77
CA PHE A 66 9.12 5.71 -9.10
C PHE A 66 10.36 6.46 -8.58
N GLY A 67 10.41 7.77 -8.78
CA GLY A 67 11.50 8.63 -8.32
C GLY A 67 11.67 8.60 -6.80
N TYR A 68 10.60 8.85 -6.04
CA TYR A 68 10.73 8.94 -4.59
C TYR A 68 10.95 7.55 -3.97
N LEU A 69 10.35 6.49 -4.52
CA LEU A 69 10.61 5.11 -4.06
C LEU A 69 12.07 4.72 -4.25
N MET A 70 12.70 5.13 -5.36
CA MET A 70 14.13 4.91 -5.55
C MET A 70 14.96 5.63 -4.47
N SER A 71 14.51 6.78 -3.98
CA SER A 71 15.15 7.45 -2.85
C SER A 71 14.87 6.75 -1.52
N ASP A 72 13.62 6.34 -1.29
CA ASP A 72 13.16 5.73 -0.05
C ASP A 72 13.83 4.37 0.20
N VAL A 73 13.92 3.52 -0.83
CA VAL A 73 14.59 2.21 -0.73
C VAL A 73 16.09 2.36 -0.46
N CYS A 74 16.75 3.39 -1.00
CA CYS A 74 18.13 3.69 -0.64
C CYS A 74 18.25 4.08 0.85
N ALA A 75 17.36 4.94 1.34
CA ALA A 75 17.35 5.34 2.74
C ALA A 75 17.10 4.15 3.66
N ASP A 76 16.10 3.31 3.35
CA ASP A 76 15.79 2.11 4.12
C ASP A 76 16.94 1.09 4.12
N GLY A 77 17.70 0.97 3.02
CA GLY A 77 18.93 0.18 2.99
C GLY A 77 19.96 0.63 4.03
N ILE A 78 20.18 1.94 4.15
CA ILE A 78 21.07 2.53 5.17
C ILE A 78 20.50 2.27 6.58
N VAL A 79 19.18 2.31 6.75
CA VAL A 79 18.54 2.00 8.04
C VAL A 79 18.83 0.57 8.47
N VAL A 80 18.77 -0.39 7.54
CA VAL A 80 19.13 -1.78 7.83
C VAL A 80 20.57 -1.88 8.28
N GLU A 81 21.51 -1.22 7.59
CA GLU A 81 22.92 -1.20 7.98
C GLU A 81 23.13 -0.67 9.40
N LEU A 82 22.51 0.48 9.70
CA LEU A 82 22.58 1.08 11.03
C LEU A 82 21.96 0.18 12.10
N ALA A 83 20.83 -0.47 11.79
CA ALA A 83 20.18 -1.39 12.71
C ALA A 83 21.01 -2.65 12.96
N GLN A 84 21.75 -3.18 11.98
CA GLN A 84 22.60 -4.36 12.17
C GLN A 84 23.76 -4.10 13.16
N ARG A 85 24.27 -2.87 13.18
CA ARG A 85 25.32 -2.41 14.11
C ARG A 85 24.83 -2.26 15.56
N GLU A 86 23.51 -2.28 15.80
CA GLU A 86 22.95 -2.21 17.16
C GLU A 86 23.15 -3.55 17.92
N PRO A 87 23.44 -3.50 19.23
CA PRO A 87 23.40 -4.68 20.10
C PRO A 87 22.05 -5.42 19.98
N LEU A 88 22.08 -6.76 20.06
CA LEU A 88 20.90 -7.62 19.84
C LEU A 88 19.68 -7.21 20.69
N GLU A 89 19.91 -6.78 21.93
CA GLU A 89 18.86 -6.36 22.88
C GLU A 89 18.10 -5.11 22.42
N ILE A 90 18.79 -4.16 21.77
CA ILE A 90 18.19 -2.89 21.31
C ILE A 90 17.97 -2.85 19.80
N ARG A 91 18.38 -3.90 19.07
CA ARG A 91 18.30 -3.99 17.62
C ARG A 91 16.88 -3.78 17.09
N GLY A 92 16.75 -2.78 16.21
CA GLY A 92 15.48 -2.30 15.65
C GLY A 92 15.05 -0.94 16.20
N ARG A 93 15.83 -0.33 17.10
CA ARG A 93 15.53 1.00 17.66
C ARG A 93 15.66 2.08 16.59
N THR A 94 16.73 2.08 15.81
CA THR A 94 16.92 3.02 14.70
C THR A 94 15.76 2.96 13.69
N GLN A 95 15.33 1.74 13.32
CA GLN A 95 14.14 1.54 12.47
C GLN A 95 12.89 2.16 13.09
N THR A 96 12.64 1.88 14.36
CA THR A 96 11.45 2.40 15.07
C THR A 96 11.42 3.93 15.02
N VAL A 97 12.56 4.59 15.30
CA VAL A 97 12.65 6.06 15.27
C VAL A 97 12.37 6.60 13.87
N ILE A 98 13.01 6.05 12.84
CA ILE A 98 12.89 6.54 11.46
C ILE A 98 11.46 6.36 10.94
N TYR A 99 10.86 5.18 11.12
CA TYR A 99 9.47 4.96 10.70
C TYR A 99 8.50 5.84 11.49
N THR A 100 8.70 6.03 12.80
CA THR A 100 7.86 6.95 13.59
C THR A 100 7.94 8.38 13.04
N THR A 101 9.15 8.85 12.72
CA THR A 101 9.34 10.17 12.08
C THR A 101 8.66 10.23 10.72
N ARG A 102 8.80 9.20 9.87
CA ARG A 102 8.13 9.11 8.56
C ARG A 102 6.61 9.27 8.69
N TYR A 103 5.97 8.53 9.60
CA TYR A 103 4.53 8.61 9.78
C TYR A 103 4.08 9.93 10.42
N LEU A 104 4.88 10.53 11.31
CA LEU A 104 4.61 11.86 11.83
C LEU A 104 4.58 12.92 10.71
N PHE A 105 5.53 12.86 9.77
CA PHE A 105 5.53 13.78 8.62
C PHE A 105 4.41 13.49 7.62
N ASN A 106 4.00 12.23 7.48
CA ASN A 106 2.82 11.86 6.70
C ASN A 106 1.54 12.53 7.25
N ILE A 107 1.40 12.63 8.58
CA ILE A 107 0.29 13.34 9.22
C ILE A 107 0.23 14.82 8.77
N PHE A 108 1.36 15.51 8.69
CA PHE A 108 1.39 16.90 8.20
C PHE A 108 0.99 17.00 6.72
N ALA A 109 1.40 16.04 5.88
CA ALA A 109 0.98 15.99 4.49
C ALA A 109 -0.53 15.75 4.35
N LEU A 110 -1.11 14.87 5.18
CA LEU A 110 -2.55 14.63 5.21
C LEU A 110 -3.34 15.86 5.66
N ILE A 111 -2.85 16.61 6.66
CA ILE A 111 -3.45 17.88 7.07
C ILE A 111 -3.48 18.85 5.89
N LEU A 112 -2.36 19.00 5.19
CA LEU A 112 -2.27 19.89 4.04
C LEU A 112 -3.31 19.51 2.97
N VAL A 113 -3.41 18.24 2.59
CA VAL A 113 -4.40 17.78 1.61
C VAL A 113 -5.84 17.98 2.12
N ALA A 114 -6.10 17.66 3.40
CA ALA A 114 -7.43 17.77 3.98
C ALA A 114 -7.96 19.22 4.02
N PHE A 115 -7.09 20.20 4.29
CA PHE A 115 -7.48 21.61 4.29
C PHE A 115 -7.50 22.23 2.89
N CYS A 116 -6.60 21.80 2.00
CA CYS A 116 -6.47 22.40 0.67
C CYS A 116 -7.43 21.80 -0.38
N PHE A 117 -7.94 20.57 -0.20
CA PHE A 117 -8.79 19.85 -1.16
C PHE A 117 -10.17 19.57 -0.56
N ASN A 118 -10.81 20.60 0.00
CA ASN A 118 -12.14 20.49 0.62
C ASN A 118 -13.13 21.56 0.15
N GLY A 119 -12.90 22.16 -1.03
CA GLY A 119 -13.88 23.07 -1.62
C GLY A 119 -14.89 22.37 -2.53
N ASP A 120 -15.83 23.15 -3.06
CA ASP A 120 -16.95 22.67 -3.89
C ASP A 120 -16.51 21.77 -5.05
N GLU A 121 -15.39 22.10 -5.71
CA GLU A 121 -14.81 21.34 -6.83
C GLU A 121 -14.44 19.90 -6.44
N TYR A 122 -14.11 19.68 -5.17
CA TYR A 122 -13.77 18.36 -4.62
C TYR A 122 -14.96 17.73 -3.86
N GLY A 123 -16.06 18.46 -3.70
CA GLY A 123 -17.26 18.04 -2.94
C GLY A 123 -17.14 18.21 -1.44
N GLY A 124 -16.33 19.18 -0.99
CA GLY A 124 -16.31 19.61 0.41
C GLY A 124 -17.04 20.94 0.60
N ASP A 125 -17.18 21.35 1.86
CA ASP A 125 -17.99 22.51 2.26
C ASP A 125 -17.21 23.84 2.34
N PHE A 126 -15.95 23.89 1.90
CA PHE A 126 -15.11 25.10 2.07
C PHE A 126 -15.21 26.04 0.86
N ASP A 127 -15.26 27.35 1.13
CA ASP A 127 -15.22 28.38 0.08
C ASP A 127 -13.85 28.47 -0.65
N PHE A 128 -12.84 27.73 -0.19
CA PHE A 128 -11.48 27.75 -0.73
C PHE A 128 -10.98 26.34 -1.02
N SER A 129 -10.35 26.17 -2.18
CA SER A 129 -9.55 24.99 -2.49
C SER A 129 -8.33 25.37 -3.34
N LEU A 130 -7.28 24.56 -3.28
CA LEU A 130 -6.14 24.65 -4.18
C LEU A 130 -6.38 23.76 -5.40
N SER A 131 -5.95 24.23 -6.57
CA SER A 131 -5.90 23.37 -7.74
C SER A 131 -4.78 22.35 -7.64
N PHE A 132 -4.96 21.22 -8.31
CA PHE A 132 -4.00 20.12 -8.33
C PHE A 132 -2.58 20.56 -8.77
N PRO A 133 -2.40 21.35 -9.86
CA PRO A 133 -1.07 21.80 -10.27
C PRO A 133 -0.39 22.70 -9.23
N ILE A 134 -1.13 23.58 -8.55
CA ILE A 134 -0.57 24.45 -7.50
C ILE A 134 -0.06 23.62 -6.32
N LEU A 135 -0.81 22.58 -5.91
CA LEU A 135 -0.34 21.65 -4.89
C LEU A 135 0.97 20.97 -5.31
N MET A 136 1.06 20.49 -6.56
CA MET A 136 2.27 19.83 -7.06
C MET A 136 3.47 20.77 -7.07
N LEU A 137 3.28 22.06 -7.38
CA LEU A 137 4.33 23.08 -7.25
C LEU A 137 4.76 23.31 -5.80
N ILE A 138 3.82 23.38 -4.85
CA ILE A 138 4.14 23.52 -3.42
C ILE A 138 5.01 22.35 -2.94
N VAL A 139 4.61 21.12 -3.30
CA VAL A 139 5.36 19.90 -2.96
C VAL A 139 6.72 19.88 -3.65
N ALA A 140 6.81 20.32 -4.91
CA ALA A 140 8.08 20.46 -5.63
C ALA A 140 9.03 21.41 -4.89
N VAL A 141 8.55 22.59 -4.49
CA VAL A 141 9.35 23.58 -3.75
C VAL A 141 9.83 23.01 -2.41
N ALA A 142 8.98 22.28 -1.69
CA ALA A 142 9.35 21.63 -0.44
C ALA A 142 10.43 20.53 -0.63
N LEU A 143 10.49 19.90 -1.80
CA LEU A 143 11.46 18.86 -2.13
C LEU A 143 12.78 19.38 -2.72
N ILE A 144 12.85 20.61 -3.22
CA ILE A 144 14.09 21.20 -3.76
C ILE A 144 15.27 21.08 -2.79
N PRO A 145 15.14 21.39 -1.47
CA PRO A 145 16.23 21.27 -0.52
C PRO A 145 16.73 19.83 -0.31
N MET A 146 15.91 18.81 -0.62
CA MET A 146 16.31 17.41 -0.42
C MET A 146 17.45 17.00 -1.36
N VAL A 147 17.53 17.55 -2.58
CA VAL A 147 18.64 17.25 -3.50
C VAL A 147 20.01 17.67 -2.93
N PRO A 148 20.25 18.94 -2.55
CA PRO A 148 21.52 19.34 -1.96
C PRO A 148 21.75 18.71 -0.58
N ILE A 149 20.70 18.50 0.23
CA ILE A 149 20.85 17.82 1.52
C ILE A 149 21.43 16.41 1.30
N THR A 150 20.86 15.68 0.35
CA THR A 150 21.27 14.30 0.10
C THR A 150 22.62 14.18 -0.60
N TRP A 151 23.02 15.19 -1.36
CA TRP A 151 24.35 15.25 -1.96
C TRP A 151 25.45 15.65 -0.95
N LEU A 152 25.16 16.57 -0.04
CA LEU A 152 26.18 17.19 0.84
C LEU A 152 26.28 16.53 2.22
N PHE A 153 25.16 16.10 2.81
CA PHE A 153 25.13 15.64 4.21
C PHE A 153 25.19 14.13 4.36
N ILE A 154 24.96 13.37 3.29
CA ILE A 154 25.01 11.90 3.37
C ILE A 154 26.43 11.45 3.08
N TYR A 155 27.07 11.00 4.14
CA TYR A 155 28.41 10.46 4.10
C TYR A 155 28.36 8.98 3.75
N GLU A 156 28.85 8.64 2.56
CA GLU A 156 29.08 7.26 2.15
C GLU A 156 30.50 6.85 2.56
N GLU A 157 30.63 5.82 3.41
CA GLU A 157 31.94 5.28 3.77
C GLU A 157 32.55 4.60 2.54
N ARG A 158 33.43 5.31 1.82
CA ARG A 158 34.13 4.75 0.67
C ARG A 158 35.08 3.68 1.18
N ARG A 159 34.79 2.41 0.87
CA ARG A 159 35.69 1.27 1.10
C ARG A 159 36.39 0.88 -0.21
N PRO A 160 37.45 1.60 -0.62
CA PRO A 160 38.08 1.38 -1.92
C PRO A 160 38.74 0.00 -2.08
N GLU A 161 39.00 -0.70 -0.97
CA GLU A 161 39.53 -2.07 -0.96
C GLU A 161 38.44 -3.13 -1.25
N TYR A 162 37.17 -2.75 -1.18
CA TYR A 162 36.00 -3.63 -1.34
C TYR A 162 35.17 -3.31 -2.60
N HIS A 163 35.80 -2.79 -3.67
CA HIS A 163 35.12 -2.64 -4.96
C HIS A 163 34.77 -4.02 -5.52
N LYS A 164 33.56 -4.50 -5.25
CA LYS A 164 33.02 -5.69 -5.87
C LYS A 164 32.62 -5.37 -7.30
N ASN A 165 33.16 -6.10 -8.26
CA ASN A 165 32.64 -6.06 -9.63
C ASN A 165 31.15 -6.40 -9.60
N PHE A 166 30.33 -5.65 -10.34
CA PHE A 166 28.87 -5.85 -10.38
C PHE A 166 28.49 -7.31 -10.65
N LYS A 167 29.20 -7.98 -11.57
CA LYS A 167 29.01 -9.41 -11.85
C LYS A 167 29.19 -10.26 -10.59
N HIS A 168 30.26 -10.03 -9.82
CA HIS A 168 30.53 -10.79 -8.59
C HIS A 168 29.48 -10.52 -7.53
N TYR A 169 29.06 -9.27 -7.37
CA TYR A 169 27.96 -8.89 -6.49
C TYR A 169 26.65 -9.62 -6.84
N MET A 170 26.30 -9.69 -8.13
CA MET A 170 25.10 -10.41 -8.57
C MET A 170 25.18 -11.93 -8.31
N TRP A 171 26.38 -12.53 -8.39
CA TRP A 171 26.57 -13.93 -8.02
C TRP A 171 26.40 -14.16 -6.51
N GLU A 172 26.96 -13.30 -5.67
CA GLU A 172 26.77 -13.38 -4.22
C GLU A 172 25.29 -13.20 -3.83
N LEU A 173 24.60 -12.24 -4.45
CA LEU A 173 23.17 -12.04 -4.24
C LEU A 173 22.36 -13.26 -4.67
N TRP A 174 22.72 -13.89 -5.79
CA TRP A 174 22.11 -15.14 -6.25
C TRP A 174 22.33 -16.28 -5.25
N ASP A 175 23.52 -16.42 -4.68
CA ASP A 175 23.81 -17.41 -3.65
C ASP A 175 23.00 -17.15 -2.36
N ILE A 176 22.80 -15.88 -1.99
CA ILE A 176 21.95 -15.48 -0.86
C ILE A 176 20.49 -15.86 -1.11
N VAL A 177 19.94 -15.60 -2.30
CA VAL A 177 18.55 -15.93 -2.65
C VAL A 177 18.31 -17.45 -2.60
N GLN A 178 19.32 -18.26 -2.93
CA GLN A 178 19.25 -19.72 -2.81
C GLN A 178 19.26 -20.25 -1.38
N THR A 179 19.57 -19.42 -0.37
CA THR A 179 19.58 -19.88 1.02
C THR A 179 18.17 -20.14 1.55
N ARG A 180 18.04 -21.17 2.38
CA ARG A 180 16.75 -21.56 2.95
C ARG A 180 16.03 -20.44 3.69
N ALA A 181 16.76 -19.65 4.46
CA ALA A 181 16.18 -18.55 5.22
C ALA A 181 15.49 -17.53 4.29
N VAL A 182 16.08 -17.25 3.12
CA VAL A 182 15.58 -16.24 2.18
C VAL A 182 14.43 -16.78 1.35
N TYR A 183 14.60 -17.86 0.59
CA TYR A 183 13.51 -18.33 -0.28
C TYR A 183 12.28 -18.78 0.52
N GLN A 184 12.46 -19.34 1.73
CA GLN A 184 11.33 -19.75 2.58
C GLN A 184 10.54 -18.54 3.07
N TYR A 185 11.23 -17.45 3.42
CA TYR A 185 10.56 -16.21 3.82
C TYR A 185 9.89 -15.51 2.63
N ILE A 186 10.52 -15.48 1.45
CA ILE A 186 9.89 -14.93 0.23
C ILE A 186 8.63 -15.74 -0.10
N ALA A 187 8.69 -17.06 -0.04
CA ALA A 187 7.53 -17.92 -0.27
C ALA A 187 6.42 -17.65 0.75
N TYR A 188 6.75 -17.57 2.05
CA TYR A 188 5.81 -17.15 3.09
C TYR A 188 5.16 -15.81 2.74
N GLN A 189 5.96 -14.79 2.45
CA GLN A 189 5.48 -13.44 2.18
C GLN A 189 4.56 -13.40 0.96
N THR A 190 4.88 -14.16 -0.08
CA THR A 190 4.10 -14.24 -1.31
C THR A 190 2.78 -14.96 -1.07
N PHE A 191 2.80 -16.20 -0.60
CA PHE A 191 1.58 -16.99 -0.45
C PHE A 191 0.70 -16.44 0.68
N SER A 192 1.27 -16.24 1.87
CA SER A 192 0.52 -15.65 2.99
C SER A 192 0.04 -14.24 2.67
N GLY A 193 0.84 -13.44 1.96
CA GLY A 193 0.48 -12.07 1.60
C GLY A 193 -0.69 -12.00 0.63
N ILE A 194 -0.68 -12.81 -0.44
CA ILE A 194 -1.79 -12.88 -1.40
C ILE A 194 -3.10 -13.26 -0.69
N PHE A 195 -3.07 -14.27 0.19
CA PHE A 195 -4.26 -14.68 0.92
C PHE A 195 -4.69 -13.67 1.99
N ALA A 196 -3.76 -13.01 2.69
CA ALA A 196 -4.09 -12.06 3.75
C ALA A 196 -4.55 -10.68 3.23
N MET A 197 -4.17 -10.32 2.01
CA MET A 197 -4.61 -9.09 1.33
C MET A 197 -5.89 -9.31 0.53
N PHE A 198 -6.54 -10.49 0.63
CA PHE A 198 -7.80 -10.74 -0.06
C PHE A 198 -8.86 -9.79 0.50
N THR A 199 -9.53 -9.09 -0.41
CA THR A 199 -10.46 -8.01 -0.07
C THR A 199 -11.83 -8.32 -0.66
N TRP A 200 -12.65 -7.30 -0.84
CA TRP A 200 -14.00 -7.37 -1.37
C TRP A 200 -14.29 -6.09 -2.17
N VAL A 201 -15.10 -6.17 -3.21
CA VAL A 201 -15.28 -5.06 -4.18
C VAL A 201 -16.31 -4.02 -3.69
N SER A 202 -17.26 -4.39 -2.84
CA SER A 202 -18.39 -3.53 -2.48
C SER A 202 -18.10 -2.46 -1.40
N SER A 203 -16.84 -2.24 -1.00
CA SER A 203 -16.52 -1.30 0.08
C SER A 203 -16.89 0.15 -0.25
N LEU A 204 -16.55 0.60 -1.46
CA LEU A 204 -16.80 1.97 -1.90
C LEU A 204 -18.31 2.23 -2.11
N PRO A 205 -19.06 1.38 -2.84
CA PRO A 205 -20.50 1.54 -2.95
C PRO A 205 -21.24 1.58 -1.61
N ILE A 206 -20.80 0.83 -0.61
CA ILE A 206 -21.41 0.83 0.73
C ILE A 206 -21.07 2.08 1.51
N GLN A 207 -19.81 2.53 1.46
CA GLN A 207 -19.38 3.77 2.09
C GLN A 207 -20.18 4.97 1.56
N THR A 208 -20.39 5.04 0.24
CA THR A 208 -21.12 6.13 -0.41
C THR A 208 -22.63 6.00 -0.22
N ASN A 209 -23.25 4.85 -0.51
CA ASN A 209 -24.71 4.74 -0.58
C ASN A 209 -25.39 4.37 0.74
N TRP A 210 -24.79 3.49 1.55
CA TRP A 210 -25.42 3.04 2.80
C TRP A 210 -25.01 3.90 3.98
N VAL A 211 -23.73 4.23 4.06
CA VAL A 211 -23.17 4.96 5.21
C VAL A 211 -23.19 6.47 4.99
N ASN A 212 -23.15 6.94 3.74
CA ASN A 212 -23.11 8.36 3.36
C ASN A 212 -21.97 9.10 4.08
N VAL A 213 -20.75 8.57 3.98
CA VAL A 213 -19.57 9.19 4.57
C VAL A 213 -19.23 10.48 3.81
N SER A 214 -19.15 11.60 4.52
CA SER A 214 -18.68 12.85 3.93
C SER A 214 -17.15 12.84 3.71
N PRO A 215 -16.63 13.51 2.67
CA PRO A 215 -15.19 13.60 2.42
C PRO A 215 -14.41 14.13 3.63
N LEU A 216 -14.95 15.13 4.33
CA LEU A 216 -14.33 15.69 5.54
C LEU A 216 -14.20 14.63 6.66
N ALA A 217 -15.24 13.84 6.91
CA ALA A 217 -15.20 12.78 7.92
C ALA A 217 -14.14 11.73 7.57
N GLU A 218 -14.03 11.36 6.30
CA GLU A 218 -13.00 10.44 5.81
C GLU A 218 -11.58 10.99 6.01
N LYS A 219 -11.34 12.28 5.70
CA LYS A 219 -10.04 12.92 5.95
C LYS A 219 -9.68 12.95 7.44
N ILE A 220 -10.63 13.30 8.31
CA ILE A 220 -10.44 13.29 9.77
C ILE A 220 -10.11 11.87 10.27
N ALA A 221 -10.84 10.86 9.79
CA ALA A 221 -10.54 9.47 10.14
C ALA A 221 -9.16 9.03 9.62
N GLY A 222 -8.75 9.47 8.44
CA GLY A 222 -7.41 9.25 7.90
C GLY A 222 -6.30 9.76 8.82
N PHE A 223 -6.47 10.96 9.39
CA PHE A 223 -5.55 11.51 10.40
C PHE A 223 -5.40 10.58 11.61
N PHE A 224 -6.51 10.14 12.20
CA PHE A 224 -6.48 9.22 13.33
C PHE A 224 -5.90 7.86 12.97
N THR A 225 -6.19 7.37 11.75
CA THR A 225 -5.66 6.12 11.20
C THR A 225 -4.13 6.16 11.15
N THR A 226 -3.55 7.20 10.55
CA THR A 226 -2.08 7.35 10.50
C THR A 226 -1.47 7.54 11.89
N GLY A 227 -2.12 8.28 12.78
CA GLY A 227 -1.68 8.44 14.17
C GLY A 227 -1.68 7.12 14.94
N ALA A 228 -2.75 6.32 14.83
CA ALA A 228 -2.85 5.01 15.45
C ALA A 228 -1.80 4.03 14.92
N PHE A 229 -1.55 4.06 13.61
CA PHE A 229 -0.48 3.27 13.00
C PHE A 229 0.90 3.67 13.55
N ALA A 230 1.21 4.96 13.59
CA ALA A 230 2.49 5.46 14.12
C ALA A 230 2.70 5.08 15.59
N MET A 231 1.67 5.25 16.42
CA MET A 231 1.70 4.85 17.83
C MET A 231 1.90 3.35 17.99
N SER A 232 1.26 2.55 17.14
CA SER A 232 1.41 1.10 17.13
C SER A 232 2.83 0.67 16.78
N VAL A 233 3.40 1.22 15.71
CA VAL A 233 4.79 0.95 15.30
C VAL A 233 5.77 1.34 16.41
N TRP A 234 5.57 2.52 17.03
CA TRP A 234 6.40 2.97 18.15
C TRP A 234 6.30 2.03 19.36
N PHE A 235 5.09 1.61 19.71
CA PHE A 235 4.84 0.70 20.83
C PHE A 235 5.47 -0.68 20.58
N ALA A 236 5.18 -1.28 19.43
CA ALA A 236 5.69 -2.59 19.04
C ALA A 236 7.21 -2.58 18.85
N GLY A 237 7.77 -1.49 18.31
CA GLY A 237 9.22 -1.31 18.18
C GLY A 237 9.94 -1.23 19.52
N ASN A 238 9.31 -0.65 20.56
CA ASN A 238 9.90 -0.49 21.88
C ASN A 238 9.67 -1.66 22.84
N TYR A 239 8.51 -2.30 22.78
CA TYR A 239 8.11 -3.36 23.72
C TYR A 239 7.99 -4.75 23.08
N GLY A 240 7.96 -4.84 21.74
CA GLY A 240 7.73 -6.07 20.98
C GLY A 240 8.97 -6.78 20.44
N ARG A 241 10.17 -6.39 20.87
CA ARG A 241 11.44 -6.92 20.33
C ARG A 241 11.62 -8.44 20.51
N ASP A 242 11.08 -8.98 21.60
CA ASP A 242 11.20 -10.40 21.99
C ASP A 242 9.92 -11.22 21.75
N TRP A 243 8.93 -10.65 21.05
CA TRP A 243 7.69 -11.37 20.77
C TRP A 243 7.92 -12.50 19.76
N ASP A 244 7.22 -13.62 19.96
CA ASP A 244 7.18 -14.72 18.99
C ASP A 244 6.41 -14.23 17.75
N TRP A 245 7.11 -14.13 16.63
CA TRP A 245 6.59 -13.57 15.39
C TRP A 245 5.37 -14.33 14.87
N ARG A 246 5.34 -15.67 15.01
CA ARG A 246 4.17 -16.47 14.58
C ARG A 246 2.96 -16.16 15.44
N ARG A 247 3.15 -16.10 16.77
CA ARG A 247 2.05 -15.79 17.70
C ARG A 247 1.53 -14.39 17.48
N THR A 248 2.42 -13.41 17.30
CA THR A 248 2.06 -12.04 17.01
C THR A 248 1.24 -11.95 15.73
N THR A 249 1.64 -12.61 14.65
CA THR A 249 0.86 -12.62 13.40
C THR A 249 -0.53 -13.25 13.57
N VAL A 250 -0.66 -14.37 14.30
CA VAL A 250 -1.98 -14.97 14.57
C VAL A 250 -2.87 -14.02 15.35
N VAL A 251 -2.37 -13.46 16.46
CA VAL A 251 -3.16 -12.59 17.35
C VAL A 251 -3.59 -11.32 16.60
N THR A 252 -2.66 -10.68 15.90
CA THR A 252 -2.96 -9.45 15.15
C THR A 252 -3.93 -9.71 14.01
N MET A 253 -3.81 -10.82 13.29
CA MET A 253 -4.75 -11.20 12.22
C MET A 253 -6.15 -11.46 12.77
N VAL A 254 -6.28 -12.27 13.84
CA VAL A 254 -7.57 -12.56 14.45
C VAL A 254 -8.21 -11.30 15.02
N CYS A 255 -7.44 -10.43 15.69
CA CYS A 255 -7.95 -9.14 16.17
C CYS A 255 -8.40 -8.24 15.02
N ASN A 256 -7.62 -8.16 13.93
CA ASN A 256 -7.97 -7.37 12.75
C ASN A 256 -9.30 -7.85 12.13
N LEU A 257 -9.45 -9.16 11.92
CA LEU A 257 -10.67 -9.74 11.36
C LEU A 257 -11.88 -9.61 12.30
N ALA A 258 -11.69 -9.72 13.62
CA ALA A 258 -12.78 -9.54 14.58
C ALA A 258 -13.31 -8.10 14.59
N LEU A 259 -12.41 -7.11 14.57
CA LEU A 259 -12.77 -5.70 14.44
C LEU A 259 -13.48 -5.45 13.11
N ASP A 260 -12.96 -6.01 12.02
CA ASP A 260 -13.53 -5.85 10.68
C ASP A 260 -14.94 -6.44 10.56
N ALA A 261 -15.14 -7.65 11.07
CA ALA A 261 -16.42 -8.33 11.07
C ALA A 261 -17.47 -7.54 11.85
N THR A 262 -17.06 -6.91 12.95
CA THR A 262 -17.94 -6.07 13.77
C THR A 262 -18.46 -4.89 12.97
N VAL A 263 -17.62 -4.19 12.20
CA VAL A 263 -18.07 -3.07 11.37
C VAL A 263 -18.94 -3.56 10.23
N LYS A 264 -18.39 -4.46 9.40
CA LYS A 264 -19.00 -4.81 8.13
C LYS A 264 -20.35 -5.49 8.35
N LEU A 265 -20.45 -6.47 9.25
CA LEU A 265 -21.71 -7.18 9.46
C LEU A 265 -22.78 -6.28 10.08
N VAL A 266 -22.43 -5.41 11.03
CA VAL A 266 -23.38 -4.46 11.65
C VAL A 266 -23.88 -3.43 10.62
N THR A 267 -23.01 -2.97 9.71
CA THR A 267 -23.39 -2.03 8.64
C THR A 267 -24.21 -2.71 7.53
N ILE A 268 -23.83 -3.94 7.12
CA ILE A 268 -24.54 -4.70 6.08
C ILE A 268 -25.96 -5.04 6.52
N TRP A 269 -26.14 -5.49 7.76
CA TRP A 269 -27.45 -5.86 8.31
C TRP A 269 -28.25 -4.68 8.86
N ASP A 270 -27.78 -3.44 8.66
CA ASP A 270 -28.51 -2.21 9.01
C ASP A 270 -28.87 -2.11 10.50
N ILE A 271 -27.96 -2.58 11.36
CA ILE A 271 -28.10 -2.40 12.81
C ILE A 271 -27.67 -0.97 13.17
N THR A 272 -26.51 -0.53 12.67
CA THR A 272 -26.04 0.86 12.74
C THR A 272 -25.24 1.25 11.49
N ARG A 273 -25.73 2.28 10.78
CA ARG A 273 -25.06 2.90 9.62
C ARG A 273 -24.64 4.31 9.93
N SER A 274 -23.68 4.44 10.85
CA SER A 274 -23.10 5.75 11.20
C SER A 274 -21.74 5.92 10.50
N PRO A 275 -21.48 7.09 9.86
CA PRO A 275 -20.18 7.40 9.28
C PRO A 275 -19.01 7.21 10.24
N TRP A 276 -19.19 7.63 11.49
CA TRP A 276 -18.15 7.53 12.52
C TRP A 276 -17.94 6.10 13.02
N PHE A 277 -18.95 5.23 12.93
CA PHE A 277 -18.79 3.81 13.24
C PHE A 277 -18.02 3.09 12.13
N TRP A 278 -18.37 3.37 10.86
CA TRP A 278 -17.68 2.83 9.69
C TRP A 278 -16.21 3.23 9.64
N LEU A 279 -15.91 4.49 9.95
CA LEU A 279 -14.55 5.03 9.92
C LEU A 279 -13.75 4.80 11.21
N GLY A 280 -14.42 4.73 12.37
CA GLY A 280 -13.76 4.69 13.67
C GLY A 280 -13.09 3.36 13.99
N ILE A 281 -13.70 2.22 13.65
CA ILE A 281 -13.08 0.91 13.91
C ILE A 281 -11.86 0.64 13.00
N PRO A 282 -11.82 1.06 11.72
CA PRO A 282 -10.59 1.04 10.93
C PRO A 282 -9.39 1.75 11.57
N VAL A 283 -9.62 2.79 12.39
CA VAL A 283 -8.55 3.40 13.20
C VAL A 283 -7.98 2.39 14.21
N LEU A 284 -8.83 1.64 14.90
CA LEU A 284 -8.39 0.60 15.85
C LEU A 284 -7.68 -0.56 15.14
N GLN A 285 -8.08 -0.89 13.91
CA GLN A 285 -7.41 -1.89 13.09
C GLN A 285 -5.97 -1.50 12.73
N GLN A 286 -5.60 -0.21 12.76
CA GLN A 286 -4.21 0.19 12.54
C GLN A 286 -3.25 -0.29 13.63
N ILE A 287 -3.77 -0.62 14.81
CA ILE A 287 -2.97 -1.17 15.89
C ILE A 287 -2.38 -2.54 15.48
N PRO A 288 -3.17 -3.58 15.17
CA PRO A 288 -2.60 -4.84 14.70
C PRO A 288 -1.77 -4.69 13.42
N GLN A 289 -2.14 -3.81 12.49
CA GLN A 289 -1.38 -3.57 11.25
C GLN A 289 0.03 -3.00 11.53
N GLY A 290 0.14 -1.99 12.40
CA GLY A 290 1.44 -1.43 12.79
C GLY A 290 2.35 -2.43 13.49
N ILE A 291 1.79 -3.34 14.30
CA ILE A 291 2.53 -4.43 14.95
C ILE A 291 3.08 -5.41 13.90
N ILE A 292 2.26 -5.85 12.93
CA ILE A 292 2.72 -6.78 11.88
C ILE A 292 3.81 -6.11 11.02
N TYR A 293 3.65 -4.83 10.69
CA TYR A 293 4.60 -4.09 9.87
C TYR A 293 6.01 -4.08 10.48
N ILE A 294 6.15 -3.75 11.77
CA ILE A 294 7.47 -3.73 12.43
C ILE A 294 8.05 -5.15 12.60
N VAL A 295 7.22 -6.17 12.80
CA VAL A 295 7.69 -7.56 12.83
C VAL A 295 8.27 -7.96 11.48
N GLY A 296 7.60 -7.57 10.37
CA GLY A 296 8.12 -7.75 9.02
C GLY A 296 9.46 -7.05 8.82
N SER A 297 9.61 -5.80 9.28
CA SER A 297 10.86 -5.06 9.15
C SER A 297 12.01 -5.69 9.93
N PHE A 298 11.75 -6.27 11.12
CA PHE A 298 12.77 -7.00 11.89
C PHE A 298 13.26 -8.25 11.16
N ILE A 299 12.38 -8.99 10.50
CA ILE A 299 12.75 -10.17 9.72
C ILE A 299 13.69 -9.78 8.57
N ILE A 300 13.38 -8.68 7.88
CA ILE A 300 14.22 -8.18 6.78
C ILE A 300 15.64 -7.85 7.28
N VAL A 301 15.78 -7.21 8.44
CA VAL A 301 17.10 -6.89 9.03
C VAL A 301 17.91 -8.14 9.33
N GLU A 302 17.28 -9.17 9.91
CA GLU A 302 17.98 -10.40 10.28
C GLU A 302 18.34 -11.27 9.06
N LEU A 303 17.53 -11.22 8.01
CA LEU A 303 17.80 -11.93 6.75
C LEU A 303 18.89 -11.24 5.92
N SER A 304 18.92 -9.91 5.91
CA SER A 304 19.93 -9.12 5.19
C SER A 304 21.34 -9.54 5.56
N SER A 305 22.17 -9.79 4.55
CA SER A 305 23.58 -10.13 4.73
C SER A 305 24.43 -8.88 4.52
N GLU A 306 25.56 -8.81 5.21
CA GLU A 306 26.48 -7.68 5.11
C GLU A 306 26.81 -7.36 3.64
N GLY A 307 26.74 -6.08 3.28
CA GLY A 307 26.94 -5.58 1.92
C GLY A 307 25.78 -5.78 0.95
N HIS A 308 24.70 -6.47 1.34
CA HIS A 308 23.52 -6.73 0.50
C HIS A 308 22.21 -6.20 1.10
N GLU A 309 22.29 -5.33 2.09
CA GLU A 309 21.16 -4.85 2.89
C GLU A 309 20.12 -4.13 2.05
N GLY A 310 20.55 -3.19 1.20
CA GLY A 310 19.65 -2.46 0.30
C GLY A 310 18.98 -3.37 -0.74
N ALA A 311 19.72 -4.32 -1.33
CA ALA A 311 19.17 -5.25 -2.31
C ALA A 311 18.16 -6.22 -1.67
N MET A 312 18.47 -6.75 -0.48
CA MET A 312 17.57 -7.63 0.26
C MET A 312 16.33 -6.91 0.77
N TYR A 313 16.47 -5.69 1.29
CA TYR A 313 15.34 -4.87 1.71
C TYR A 313 14.42 -4.54 0.53
N GLY A 314 15.00 -4.08 -0.59
CA GLY A 314 14.26 -3.81 -1.82
C GLY A 314 13.51 -5.06 -2.31
N LEU A 315 14.19 -6.20 -2.41
CA LEU A 315 13.59 -7.47 -2.82
C LEU A 315 12.40 -7.86 -1.94
N LEU A 316 12.58 -7.90 -0.61
CA LEU A 316 11.53 -8.35 0.31
C LEU A 316 10.35 -7.38 0.36
N THR A 317 10.61 -6.07 0.23
CA THR A 317 9.56 -5.04 0.14
C THR A 317 8.78 -5.15 -1.18
N THR A 318 9.47 -5.39 -2.30
CA THR A 318 8.81 -5.63 -3.59
C THR A 318 7.91 -6.87 -3.54
N VAL A 319 8.36 -7.96 -2.92
CA VAL A 319 7.55 -9.18 -2.74
C VAL A 319 6.26 -8.89 -1.98
N TYR A 320 6.35 -8.09 -0.90
CA TYR A 320 5.18 -7.66 -0.14
C TYR A 320 4.20 -6.84 -1.02
N ASN A 321 4.71 -5.82 -1.73
CA ASN A 321 3.88 -4.92 -2.55
C ASN A 321 3.25 -5.63 -3.76
N LEU A 322 3.89 -6.67 -4.30
CA LEU A 322 3.33 -7.47 -5.39
C LEU A 322 2.14 -8.31 -4.95
N CYS A 323 1.93 -8.56 -3.65
CA CYS A 323 0.78 -9.35 -3.19
C CYS A 323 -0.55 -8.62 -3.43
N THR A 324 -0.59 -7.30 -3.30
CA THR A 324 -1.81 -6.47 -3.45
C THR A 324 -2.48 -6.62 -4.82
N PRO A 325 -1.81 -6.39 -5.97
CA PRO A 325 -2.46 -6.50 -7.28
C PRO A 325 -2.93 -7.93 -7.59
N PHE A 326 -2.17 -8.95 -7.18
CA PHE A 326 -2.58 -10.34 -7.35
C PHE A 326 -3.82 -10.68 -6.53
N SER A 327 -3.82 -10.27 -5.27
CA SER A 327 -4.96 -10.45 -4.38
C SER A 327 -6.21 -9.75 -4.93
N ALA A 328 -6.08 -8.50 -5.40
CA ALA A 328 -7.18 -7.74 -5.99
C ALA A 328 -7.72 -8.42 -7.26
N ALA A 329 -6.84 -8.96 -8.12
CA ALA A 329 -7.26 -9.70 -9.30
C ALA A 329 -8.04 -10.97 -8.94
N ILE A 330 -7.58 -11.75 -7.95
CA ILE A 330 -8.30 -12.94 -7.49
C ILE A 330 -9.64 -12.54 -6.86
N THR A 331 -9.65 -11.49 -6.04
CA THR A 331 -10.86 -10.94 -5.41
C THR A 331 -11.92 -10.60 -6.46
N ARG A 332 -11.55 -9.84 -7.51
CA ARG A 332 -12.48 -9.47 -8.60
C ARG A 332 -13.05 -10.69 -9.33
N ASN A 333 -12.23 -11.72 -9.57
CA ASN A 333 -12.68 -12.95 -10.23
C ASN A 333 -13.62 -13.79 -9.36
N VAL A 334 -13.48 -13.73 -8.04
CA VAL A 334 -14.40 -14.41 -7.11
C VAL A 334 -15.69 -13.59 -6.98
N ASP A 335 -15.58 -12.28 -6.77
CA ASP A 335 -16.72 -11.39 -6.58
C ASP A 335 -17.58 -11.26 -7.85
N SER A 336 -17.04 -11.52 -9.05
CA SER A 336 -17.82 -11.52 -10.31
C SER A 336 -18.90 -12.61 -10.38
N MET A 337 -18.86 -13.59 -9.47
CA MET A 337 -19.94 -14.57 -9.33
C MET A 337 -21.23 -13.96 -8.75
N TRP A 338 -21.14 -12.79 -8.13
CA TRP A 338 -22.26 -12.03 -7.59
C TRP A 338 -22.45 -10.72 -8.35
N ASP A 339 -23.70 -10.38 -8.66
CA ASP A 339 -24.03 -9.06 -9.18
C ASP A 339 -24.04 -8.05 -8.03
N LEU A 340 -22.92 -7.35 -7.85
CA LEU A 340 -22.70 -6.34 -6.82
C LEU A 340 -22.62 -4.93 -7.42
N SER A 341 -23.41 -4.69 -8.47
CA SER A 341 -23.55 -3.36 -9.09
C SER A 341 -24.00 -2.30 -8.08
N THR A 342 -23.55 -1.06 -8.28
CA THR A 342 -23.86 0.08 -7.41
C THR A 342 -25.37 0.30 -7.28
N GLU A 343 -26.11 0.15 -8.38
CA GLU A 343 -27.58 0.27 -8.41
C GLU A 343 -28.26 -0.78 -7.52
N ARG A 344 -27.78 -2.03 -7.55
CA ARG A 344 -28.32 -3.11 -6.73
C ARG A 344 -28.03 -2.88 -5.25
N ILE A 345 -26.84 -2.36 -4.93
CA ILE A 345 -26.46 -1.95 -3.56
C ILE A 345 -27.36 -0.82 -3.08
N GLN A 346 -27.66 0.18 -3.91
CA GLN A 346 -28.58 1.28 -3.56
C GLN A 346 -29.99 0.81 -3.22
N ASN A 347 -30.48 -0.24 -3.90
CA ASN A 347 -31.80 -0.82 -3.61
C ASN A 347 -31.90 -1.51 -2.24
N ASP A 348 -30.76 -1.77 -1.58
CA ASP A 348 -30.66 -2.25 -0.19
C ASP A 348 -31.61 -3.41 0.17
N SER A 349 -31.85 -4.31 -0.78
CA SER A 349 -32.74 -5.44 -0.59
C SER A 349 -32.09 -6.52 0.29
N HIS A 350 -32.91 -7.34 0.94
CA HIS A 350 -32.40 -8.43 1.78
C HIS A 350 -31.51 -9.41 0.99
N GLY A 351 -31.82 -9.67 -0.29
CA GLY A 351 -30.99 -10.53 -1.14
C GLY A 351 -29.59 -9.94 -1.39
N VAL A 352 -29.50 -8.62 -1.57
CA VAL A 352 -28.22 -7.93 -1.75
C VAL A 352 -27.40 -7.96 -0.48
N ARG A 353 -28.02 -7.73 0.68
CA ARG A 353 -27.33 -7.84 1.98
C ARG A 353 -26.77 -9.26 2.20
N GLN A 354 -27.48 -10.29 1.76
CA GLN A 354 -26.98 -11.68 1.80
C GLN A 354 -25.80 -11.90 0.84
N ASP A 355 -25.91 -11.46 -0.40
CA ASP A 355 -24.84 -11.59 -1.41
C ASP A 355 -23.55 -10.88 -0.95
N VAL A 356 -23.67 -9.65 -0.44
CA VAL A 356 -22.56 -8.91 0.17
C VAL A 356 -22.00 -9.63 1.40
N THR A 357 -22.85 -10.25 2.22
CA THR A 357 -22.39 -11.02 3.38
C THR A 357 -21.54 -12.22 2.92
N TYR A 358 -21.93 -12.91 1.85
CA TYR A 358 -21.17 -14.05 1.34
C TYR A 358 -19.77 -13.65 0.86
N THR A 359 -19.63 -12.54 0.13
CA THR A 359 -18.29 -12.08 -0.31
C THR A 359 -17.40 -11.71 0.87
N VAL A 360 -17.95 -11.04 1.89
CA VAL A 360 -17.23 -10.72 3.12
C VAL A 360 -16.83 -11.98 3.92
N LEU A 361 -17.70 -13.00 3.99
CA LEU A 361 -17.37 -14.28 4.65
C LEU A 361 -16.29 -15.06 3.90
N ILE A 362 -16.33 -15.06 2.57
CA ILE A 362 -15.27 -15.66 1.74
C ILE A 362 -13.95 -14.93 1.99
N MET A 363 -13.96 -13.60 2.01
CA MET A 363 -12.80 -12.79 2.34
C MET A 363 -12.20 -13.19 3.69
N TYR A 364 -13.02 -13.39 4.74
CA TYR A 364 -12.53 -13.87 6.03
C TYR A 364 -11.95 -15.29 6.00
N ALA A 365 -12.60 -16.21 5.29
CA ALA A 365 -12.11 -17.58 5.17
C ALA A 365 -10.74 -17.63 4.47
N VAL A 366 -10.58 -16.86 3.38
CA VAL A 366 -9.34 -16.75 2.62
C VAL A 366 -8.26 -16.05 3.44
N ASN A 367 -8.61 -14.97 4.14
CA ASN A 367 -7.70 -14.28 5.05
C ASN A 367 -7.20 -15.21 6.17
N LEU A 368 -8.06 -16.03 6.78
CA LEU A 368 -7.64 -17.01 7.79
C LEU A 368 -6.80 -18.15 7.20
N LEU A 369 -7.00 -18.53 5.93
CA LEU A 369 -6.18 -19.52 5.25
C LEU A 369 -4.71 -19.08 5.14
N SER A 370 -4.43 -17.77 5.12
CA SER A 370 -3.06 -17.24 5.15
C SER A 370 -2.25 -17.77 6.34
N LEU A 371 -2.90 -18.05 7.49
CA LEU A 371 -2.25 -18.55 8.69
C LEU A 371 -1.63 -19.94 8.53
N VAL A 372 -2.09 -20.74 7.55
CA VAL A 372 -1.49 -22.05 7.23
C VAL A 372 -0.02 -21.90 6.83
N PHE A 373 0.33 -20.79 6.17
CA PHE A 373 1.69 -20.52 5.71
C PHE A 373 2.63 -20.07 6.84
N LEU A 374 2.13 -19.79 8.05
CA LEU A 374 2.98 -19.43 9.21
C LEU A 374 3.99 -20.52 9.59
N VAL A 375 3.78 -21.76 9.14
CA VAL A 375 4.76 -22.85 9.29
C VAL A 375 6.11 -22.47 8.64
N MET A 376 6.08 -21.65 7.58
CA MET A 376 7.26 -21.16 6.86
C MET A 376 7.92 -19.95 7.55
N LEU A 377 7.19 -19.17 8.35
CA LEU A 377 7.72 -18.00 9.06
C LEU A 377 8.62 -18.46 10.24
N PRO A 378 9.83 -17.95 10.45
CA PRO A 378 10.59 -18.22 11.68
C PRO A 378 9.88 -17.66 12.94
N ARG A 379 10.09 -18.26 14.11
CA ARG A 379 9.43 -17.83 15.37
C ARG A 379 10.05 -16.58 15.98
N GLN A 380 11.34 -16.36 15.79
CA GLN A 380 12.06 -15.22 16.39
C GLN A 380 13.40 -14.97 15.67
N LYS A 381 14.07 -13.86 16.04
CA LYS A 381 15.42 -13.47 15.58
C LYS A 381 16.42 -14.63 15.68
N GLU A 382 16.49 -15.30 16.83
CA GLU A 382 17.43 -16.41 17.08
C GLU A 382 17.23 -17.55 16.08
N GLN A 383 15.99 -18.01 15.89
CA GLN A 383 15.69 -19.09 14.96
C GLN A 383 16.03 -18.69 13.51
N THR A 384 15.86 -17.42 13.16
CA THR A 384 16.23 -16.89 11.84
C THR A 384 17.74 -16.94 11.63
N GLN A 385 18.52 -16.54 12.64
CA GLN A 385 19.99 -16.65 12.59
C GLN A 385 20.45 -18.10 12.51
N VAL A 386 19.82 -19.01 13.24
CA VAL A 386 20.09 -20.45 13.15
C VAL A 386 19.78 -20.97 11.75
N MET A 387 18.64 -20.59 11.16
CA MET A 387 18.25 -20.99 9.81
C MET A 387 19.21 -20.41 8.76
N LYS A 388 19.70 -19.19 8.95
CA LYS A 388 20.69 -18.56 8.08
C LYS A 388 22.04 -19.30 8.12
N ARG A 389 22.46 -19.79 9.30
CA ARG A 389 23.74 -20.51 9.47
C ARG A 389 23.67 -22.00 9.09
N LEU A 390 22.56 -22.67 9.38
CA LEU A 390 22.43 -24.14 9.28
C LEU A 390 21.44 -24.61 8.21
N GLY A 391 20.68 -23.70 7.59
CA GLY A 391 19.55 -24.05 6.72
C GLY A 391 19.91 -24.58 5.33
N GLY A 392 21.18 -24.50 4.94
CA GLY A 392 21.66 -24.90 3.62
C GLY A 392 21.15 -24.00 2.48
N SER A 393 21.52 -24.36 1.25
CA SER A 393 21.07 -23.70 0.02
C SER A 393 20.46 -24.71 -0.95
N SER A 394 19.54 -24.25 -1.79
CA SER A 394 18.94 -25.06 -2.85
C SER A 394 18.82 -24.24 -4.12
N TYR A 395 19.55 -24.65 -5.15
CA TYR A 395 19.53 -24.02 -6.47
C TYR A 395 18.13 -24.06 -7.09
N VAL A 396 17.45 -25.21 -7.02
CA VAL A 396 16.11 -25.38 -7.60
C VAL A 396 15.10 -24.43 -6.96
N MET A 397 15.11 -24.31 -5.63
CA MET A 397 14.21 -23.40 -4.92
C MET A 397 14.53 -21.94 -5.24
N GLY A 398 15.80 -21.57 -5.38
CA GLY A 398 16.21 -20.24 -5.82
C GLY A 398 15.67 -19.90 -7.22
N VAL A 399 15.77 -20.83 -8.18
CA VAL A 399 15.25 -20.65 -9.55
C VAL A 399 13.73 -20.48 -9.53
N VAL A 400 13.01 -21.36 -8.82
CA VAL A 400 11.54 -21.25 -8.69
C VAL A 400 11.15 -19.89 -8.09
N THR A 401 11.88 -19.44 -7.06
CA THR A 401 11.66 -18.15 -6.41
C THR A 401 11.78 -16.98 -7.37
N VAL A 402 12.86 -16.93 -8.15
CA VAL A 402 13.05 -15.86 -9.13
C VAL A 402 12.01 -15.93 -10.24
N LEU A 403 11.65 -17.13 -10.73
CA LEU A 403 10.69 -17.29 -11.80
C LEU A 403 9.31 -16.72 -11.44
N TYR A 404 8.75 -17.08 -10.29
CA TYR A 404 7.42 -16.58 -9.93
C TYR A 404 7.45 -15.07 -9.57
N LEU A 405 8.56 -14.56 -9.02
CA LEU A 405 8.68 -13.12 -8.74
C LEU A 405 8.80 -12.28 -10.01
N VAL A 406 9.59 -12.75 -10.99
CA VAL A 406 9.71 -12.08 -12.30
C VAL A 406 8.37 -12.13 -13.02
N PHE A 407 7.68 -13.28 -13.00
CA PHE A 407 6.32 -13.38 -13.52
C PHE A 407 5.38 -12.40 -12.82
N ALA A 408 5.41 -12.34 -11.48
CA ALA A 408 4.58 -11.43 -10.70
C ALA A 408 4.82 -9.96 -11.03
N LEU A 409 6.09 -9.57 -11.16
CA LEU A 409 6.47 -8.20 -11.51
C LEU A 409 6.02 -7.84 -12.93
N VAL A 410 6.30 -8.68 -13.92
CA VAL A 410 5.92 -8.44 -15.32
C VAL A 410 4.40 -8.39 -15.46
N TRP A 411 3.69 -9.33 -14.83
CA TRP A 411 2.24 -9.34 -14.80
C TRP A 411 1.68 -8.05 -14.18
N SER A 412 2.16 -7.66 -12.99
CA SER A 412 1.67 -6.47 -12.31
C SER A 412 1.92 -5.19 -13.10
N VAL A 413 3.08 -5.06 -13.75
CA VAL A 413 3.38 -3.88 -14.59
C VAL A 413 2.48 -3.89 -15.82
N MET A 414 2.32 -5.05 -16.47
CA MET A 414 1.46 -5.21 -17.63
C MET A 414 0.01 -4.85 -17.30
N THR A 415 -0.56 -5.38 -16.20
CA THR A 415 -1.95 -5.10 -15.82
C THR A 415 -2.18 -3.62 -15.50
N ASN A 416 -1.24 -2.97 -14.79
CA ASN A 416 -1.33 -1.54 -14.48
C ASN A 416 -1.22 -0.67 -15.73
N ILE A 417 -0.36 -1.02 -16.68
CA ILE A 417 -0.25 -0.28 -17.96
C ILE A 417 -1.50 -0.49 -18.80
N MET A 418 -2.03 -1.71 -18.87
CA MET A 418 -3.25 -2.01 -19.63
C MET A 418 -4.48 -1.28 -19.07
N SER A 419 -4.55 -1.03 -17.76
CA SER A 419 -5.65 -0.25 -17.17
C SER A 419 -5.61 1.24 -17.50
N ILE A 420 -4.51 1.77 -18.04
CA ILE A 420 -4.37 3.20 -18.37
C ILE A 420 -4.90 3.51 -19.78
N TYR A 421 -4.82 2.56 -20.70
CA TYR A 421 -5.25 2.76 -22.09
C TYR A 421 -6.67 2.21 -22.32
N ASP A 422 -7.56 3.03 -22.87
CA ASP A 422 -8.95 2.67 -23.16
C ASP A 422 -9.08 1.39 -24.00
N SER A 423 -8.15 1.18 -24.93
CA SER A 423 -8.14 0.01 -25.82
C SER A 423 -7.86 -1.30 -25.08
N THR A 424 -7.27 -1.24 -23.89
CA THR A 424 -6.85 -2.41 -23.11
C THR A 424 -7.50 -2.49 -21.73
N ALA A 425 -8.14 -1.42 -21.26
CA ALA A 425 -8.76 -1.34 -19.93
C ALA A 425 -9.88 -2.38 -19.76
N CYS A 426 -10.78 -2.51 -20.74
CA CYS A 426 -11.93 -3.44 -20.69
C CYS A 426 -11.55 -4.93 -20.81
N MET A 427 -10.27 -5.27 -20.96
CA MET A 427 -9.89 -6.69 -20.96
C MET A 427 -10.15 -7.29 -19.58
N VAL A 428 -10.62 -8.55 -19.55
CA VAL A 428 -10.87 -9.33 -18.31
C VAL A 428 -9.65 -9.32 -17.36
N ILE A 429 -8.46 -9.21 -17.93
CA ILE A 429 -7.19 -9.19 -17.19
C ILE A 429 -6.90 -7.82 -16.54
N ALA A 430 -7.42 -6.72 -17.07
CA ALA A 430 -7.14 -5.35 -16.60
C ALA A 430 -8.29 -4.76 -15.76
N GLY A 431 -9.54 -4.94 -16.19
CA GLY A 431 -10.70 -4.39 -15.47
C GLY A 431 -12.05 -5.08 -15.73
N GLY A 432 -12.20 -5.86 -16.81
CA GLY A 432 -13.44 -6.60 -17.10
C GLY A 432 -14.62 -5.68 -17.44
N GLU A 433 -15.85 -6.11 -17.12
CA GLU A 433 -17.10 -5.38 -17.46
C GLU A 433 -17.30 -4.05 -16.69
N GLY A 434 -16.40 -3.70 -15.76
CA GLY A 434 -16.46 -2.48 -14.97
C GLY A 434 -15.60 -1.33 -15.51
N CYS A 435 -15.29 -1.34 -16.81
CA CYS A 435 -14.46 -0.35 -17.49
C CYS A 435 -15.27 0.65 -18.31
#